data_AF-A0A7D5LAW1-F1
#
_entry.id   AF-A0A7D5LAW1-F1
#
_cell.length_a   1.000
_cell.length_b   1.000
_cell.length_c   1.000
_cell.angle_alpha   90.00
_cell.angle_beta   90.00
_cell.angle_gamma   90.00
#
_symmetry.space_group_name_H-M   'P 1'
#
loop_
_entity.id
_entity.type
_entity.pdbx_description
1 polymer ?
#
loop_
_entity_poly.entity_id
_entity_poly.type
_entity_poly.pdbx_seq_one_letter_code
_entity_poly.pdbx_strand_id
1 'polypeptide(L)'
;MGVVRREGDWRLEKQGEGVYEITYQRKIQVRVLTADHNTGMMGGPTLDAVPVREVSSYSEAEGLFEEKAHGGPPIGMGSLGSSGASGNQTDLGGMIDFGGNDDGDFDATDLPPGGIAVALLVTGGIFLQTTGFAPNSPTFLFSAVLALGGVAIFAWAAVIYKTEGWSEAFEFLVAVDENSSQDSTNQKKRTPPAPEKLKNKLIFDRASQQCEWCEESFDHPHVHHIQPRREGGPNKPNNLIVLCPNCHEKADRESIPRSKLKAKVKRQPKISSS
;
A
#
# COMPACT_ATOMS: atom_id res chain seq x y z
N MET A 1 -7.68 -12.09 25.75
CA MET A 1 -8.29 -10.97 25.03
C MET A 1 -7.86 -11.06 23.58
N GLY A 2 -8.79 -11.15 22.65
CA GLY A 2 -8.50 -11.43 21.24
C GLY A 2 -9.36 -10.58 20.31
N VAL A 3 -8.76 -10.06 19.24
CA VAL A 3 -9.50 -9.41 18.16
C VAL A 3 -10.32 -10.47 17.46
N VAL A 4 -11.65 -10.34 17.51
CA VAL A 4 -12.57 -11.28 16.88
C VAL A 4 -12.78 -10.92 15.42
N ARG A 5 -12.91 -9.62 15.12
CA ARG A 5 -13.15 -9.11 13.77
C ARG A 5 -12.50 -7.74 13.54
N ARG A 6 -12.14 -7.45 12.28
CA ARG A 6 -11.52 -6.18 11.87
C ARG A 6 -11.99 -5.75 10.49
N GLU A 7 -12.39 -4.49 10.39
CA GLU A 7 -12.78 -3.82 9.13
C GLU A 7 -12.18 -2.41 9.12
N GLY A 8 -11.17 -2.20 8.26
CA GLY A 8 -10.38 -0.96 8.25
C GLY A 8 -9.72 -0.67 9.61
N ASP A 9 -10.06 0.49 10.16
CA ASP A 9 -9.61 1.00 11.47
C ASP A 9 -10.51 0.57 12.64
N TRP A 10 -11.65 -0.07 12.34
CA TRP A 10 -12.57 -0.62 13.33
C TRP A 10 -12.15 -2.03 13.75
N ARG A 11 -12.30 -2.33 15.05
CA ARG A 11 -12.04 -3.65 15.63
C ARG A 11 -13.12 -4.04 16.60
N LEU A 12 -13.51 -5.31 16.58
CA LEU A 12 -14.31 -5.95 17.61
C LEU A 12 -13.42 -6.87 18.42
N GLU A 13 -13.21 -6.55 19.70
CA GLU A 13 -12.29 -7.25 20.58
C GLU A 13 -13.06 -7.92 21.72
N LYS A 14 -12.78 -9.21 21.99
CA LYS A 14 -13.37 -9.94 23.10
C LYS A 14 -12.52 -9.75 24.35
N GLN A 15 -13.08 -9.07 25.35
CA GLN A 15 -12.41 -8.81 26.63
C GLN A 15 -12.62 -9.96 27.62
N GLY A 16 -13.81 -10.56 27.63
CA GLY A 16 -14.16 -11.64 28.53
C GLY A 16 -15.33 -12.48 28.03
N GLU A 17 -15.80 -13.39 28.86
CA GLU A 17 -17.03 -14.13 28.57
C GLU A 17 -18.21 -13.16 28.56
N GLY A 18 -18.83 -13.04 27.39
CA GLY A 18 -19.91 -12.11 27.12
C GLY A 18 -19.59 -10.61 27.10
N VAL A 19 -18.31 -10.22 27.04
CA VAL A 19 -17.90 -8.80 26.96
C VAL A 19 -17.09 -8.55 25.69
N TYR A 20 -17.60 -7.65 24.86
CA TYR A 20 -16.97 -7.22 23.61
C TYR A 20 -16.78 -5.71 23.59
N GLU A 21 -15.73 -5.24 22.93
CA GLU A 21 -15.45 -3.81 22.75
C GLU A 21 -15.26 -3.50 21.28
N ILE A 22 -16.01 -2.50 20.80
CA ILE A 22 -15.85 -1.94 19.46
C ILE A 22 -14.91 -0.75 19.58
N THR A 23 -13.75 -0.83 18.93
CA THR A 23 -12.73 0.22 18.95
C THR A 23 -12.52 0.81 17.55
N TYR A 24 -12.28 2.11 17.47
CA TYR A 24 -11.83 2.81 16.27
C TYR A 24 -10.47 3.45 16.56
N GLN A 25 -9.44 3.10 15.79
CA GLN A 25 -8.07 3.58 16.03
C GLN A 25 -7.60 3.37 17.49
N ARG A 26 -7.94 2.21 18.08
CA ARG A 26 -7.64 1.82 19.48
C ARG A 26 -8.37 2.62 20.57
N LYS A 27 -9.31 3.52 20.22
CA LYS A 27 -10.21 4.13 21.20
C LYS A 27 -11.51 3.36 21.27
N ILE A 28 -11.94 2.97 22.47
CA ILE A 28 -13.19 2.26 22.70
C ILE A 28 -14.35 3.21 22.38
N GLN A 29 -15.20 2.81 21.44
CA GLN A 29 -16.38 3.56 21.02
C GLN A 29 -17.63 3.04 21.72
N VAL A 30 -17.75 1.72 21.84
CA VAL A 30 -18.92 1.06 22.45
C VAL A 30 -18.46 -0.22 23.16
N ARG A 31 -19.01 -0.48 24.35
CA ARG A 31 -18.89 -1.78 25.02
C ARG A 31 -20.19 -2.56 24.85
N VAL A 32 -20.09 -3.81 24.42
CA VAL A 32 -21.22 -4.69 24.15
C VAL A 32 -21.23 -5.84 25.14
N LEU A 33 -22.34 -6.01 25.85
CA LEU A 33 -22.56 -7.08 26.82
C LEU A 33 -23.57 -8.08 26.25
N THR A 34 -23.23 -9.36 26.22
CA THR A 34 -24.16 -10.42 25.80
C THR A 34 -24.88 -11.03 27.01
N ALA A 35 -25.94 -11.81 26.77
CA ALA A 35 -26.64 -12.57 27.82
C ALA A 35 -25.72 -13.49 28.64
N ASP A 36 -24.63 -13.99 28.05
CA ASP A 36 -23.62 -14.83 28.73
C ASP A 36 -22.73 -14.05 29.71
N HIS A 37 -22.90 -12.72 29.83
CA HIS A 37 -22.11 -11.91 30.75
C HIS A 37 -22.52 -12.17 32.20
N ASN A 38 -21.71 -12.97 32.90
CA ASN A 38 -21.92 -13.22 34.32
C ASN A 38 -21.54 -11.99 35.15
N THR A 39 -22.54 -11.29 35.70
CA THR A 39 -22.40 -10.08 36.53
C THR A 39 -21.73 -10.36 37.90
N GLY A 40 -21.28 -11.61 38.12
CA GLY A 40 -21.00 -12.17 39.43
C GLY A 40 -19.71 -11.75 40.14
N MET A 41 -18.70 -11.15 39.49
CA MET A 41 -17.48 -10.75 40.20
C MET A 41 -16.80 -9.49 39.65
N MET A 42 -16.73 -8.49 40.54
CA MET A 42 -15.78 -7.38 40.61
C MET A 42 -15.74 -6.33 39.48
N GLY A 43 -16.02 -5.09 39.89
CA GLY A 43 -15.57 -3.87 39.22
C GLY A 43 -16.70 -3.06 38.61
N GLY A 44 -17.37 -2.25 39.43
CA GLY A 44 -18.23 -1.19 38.89
C GLY A 44 -17.42 -0.31 37.92
N PRO A 45 -18.01 0.15 36.81
CA PRO A 45 -17.29 0.84 35.76
C PRO A 45 -16.59 2.08 36.33
N THR A 46 -15.27 2.12 36.17
CA THR A 46 -14.48 3.35 36.25
C THR A 46 -15.09 4.39 35.30
N LEU A 47 -15.08 5.66 35.70
CA LEU A 47 -15.74 6.85 35.12
C LEU A 47 -15.36 7.20 33.66
N ASP A 48 -15.02 6.24 32.82
CA ASP A 48 -14.97 6.44 31.37
C ASP A 48 -16.40 6.28 30.84
N ALA A 49 -17.00 7.38 30.40
CA ALA A 49 -18.36 7.47 29.88
C ALA A 49 -18.51 6.80 28.48
N VAL A 50 -18.05 5.55 28.36
CA VAL A 50 -18.21 4.74 27.15
C VAL A 50 -19.63 4.18 27.14
N PRO A 51 -20.40 4.37 26.06
CA PRO A 51 -21.75 3.81 25.96
C PRO A 51 -21.72 2.28 26.00
N VAL A 52 -22.57 1.71 26.84
CA VAL A 52 -22.77 0.26 26.98
C VAL A 52 -24.04 -0.14 26.24
N ARG A 53 -23.97 -1.21 25.45
CA ARG A 53 -25.10 -1.82 24.72
C ARG A 53 -25.24 -3.27 25.14
N GLU A 54 -26.43 -3.64 25.60
CA GLU A 54 -26.77 -5.04 25.87
C GLU A 54 -27.35 -5.67 24.61
N VAL A 55 -26.89 -6.88 24.29
CA VAL A 55 -27.35 -7.67 23.16
C VAL A 55 -27.61 -9.12 23.59
N SER A 56 -28.46 -9.82 22.86
CA SER A 56 -28.84 -11.19 23.17
C SER A 56 -27.74 -12.21 22.86
N SER A 57 -26.89 -11.93 21.87
CA SER A 57 -25.96 -12.89 21.29
C SER A 57 -24.74 -12.23 20.62
N TYR A 58 -23.73 -13.05 20.34
CA TYR A 58 -22.54 -12.59 19.62
C TYR A 58 -22.84 -12.09 18.20
N SER A 59 -23.78 -12.71 17.47
CA SER A 59 -24.16 -12.25 16.12
C SER A 59 -24.77 -10.86 16.11
N GLU A 60 -25.48 -10.48 17.18
CA GLU A 60 -26.02 -9.13 17.33
C GLU A 60 -24.91 -8.12 17.64
N ALA A 61 -23.88 -8.52 18.41
CA ALA A 61 -22.68 -7.73 18.61
C ALA A 61 -21.91 -7.49 17.29
N GLU A 62 -21.86 -8.49 16.40
CA GLU A 62 -21.29 -8.32 15.06
C GLU A 62 -22.11 -7.37 14.19
N GLY A 63 -23.45 -7.46 14.23
CA GLY A 63 -24.32 -6.52 13.50
C GLY A 63 -24.09 -5.07 13.92
N LEU A 64 -23.96 -4.81 15.22
CA LEU A 64 -23.62 -3.47 15.74
C LEU A 64 -22.23 -3.01 15.28
N PHE A 65 -21.28 -3.93 15.15
CA PHE A 65 -19.95 -3.64 14.64
C PHE A 65 -20.00 -3.24 13.15
N GLU A 66 -20.70 -3.99 12.31
CA GLU A 66 -20.86 -3.70 10.89
C GLU A 66 -21.56 -2.35 10.67
N GLU A 67 -22.62 -2.06 11.42
CA GLU A 67 -23.31 -0.76 11.38
C GLU A 67 -22.35 0.40 11.65
N LYS A 68 -21.47 0.26 12.65
CA LYS A 68 -20.45 1.28 12.97
C LYS A 68 -19.36 1.37 11.92
N ALA A 69 -18.88 0.24 11.43
CA ALA A 69 -17.81 0.19 10.43
C ALA A 69 -18.23 0.84 9.10
N HIS A 70 -19.49 0.66 8.70
CA HIS A 70 -20.05 1.25 7.48
C HIS A 70 -20.59 2.68 7.66
N GLY A 71 -20.92 3.10 8.89
CA GLY A 71 -21.44 4.44 9.19
C GLY A 71 -20.42 5.60 9.09
N GLY A 72 -19.18 5.32 8.70
CA GLY A 72 -18.10 6.32 8.64
C GLY A 72 -17.42 6.58 9.99
N PRO A 73 -16.39 7.45 10.02
CA PRO A 73 -15.65 7.75 11.24
C PRO A 73 -16.55 8.43 12.31
N PRO A 74 -16.30 8.18 13.61
CA PRO A 74 -17.13 8.72 14.68
C PRO A 74 -17.14 10.26 14.67
N ILE A 75 -18.35 10.83 14.69
CA ILE A 75 -18.60 12.27 14.72
C ILE A 75 -17.96 12.87 15.98
N GLY A 76 -16.98 13.77 15.82
CA GLY A 76 -16.29 14.45 16.92
C GLY A 76 -14.81 14.10 17.09
N MET A 77 -14.29 13.08 16.39
CA MET A 77 -12.84 12.91 16.21
C MET A 77 -12.42 13.66 14.95
N GLY A 78 -12.20 14.98 15.11
CA GLY A 78 -11.77 15.85 14.02
C GLY A 78 -10.55 15.27 13.29
N SER A 79 -10.67 15.17 11.97
CA SER A 79 -9.56 14.92 11.06
C SER A 79 -8.57 16.08 11.18
N LEU A 80 -7.63 15.96 12.12
CA LEU A 80 -6.52 16.88 12.27
C LEU A 80 -5.52 16.60 11.15
N GLY A 81 -5.62 17.39 10.08
CA GLY A 81 -4.45 17.80 9.30
C GLY A 81 -4.32 17.19 7.91
N SER A 82 -5.08 17.71 6.94
CA SER A 82 -4.49 18.13 5.67
C SER A 82 -5.16 19.41 5.18
N SER A 83 -4.99 20.50 5.92
CA SER A 83 -5.23 21.85 5.42
C SER A 83 -4.14 22.18 4.41
N GLY A 84 -4.33 21.74 3.16
CA GLY A 84 -3.66 22.29 2.00
C GLY A 84 -4.15 23.72 1.80
N ALA A 85 -3.22 24.65 1.89
CA ALA A 85 -3.46 26.09 1.77
C ALA A 85 -4.09 26.41 0.40
N SER A 86 -5.34 26.85 0.45
CA SER A 86 -6.04 27.58 -0.60
C SER A 86 -5.20 28.79 -1.03
N GLY A 87 -4.85 28.82 -2.32
CA GLY A 87 -4.09 29.88 -2.94
C GLY A 87 -4.87 31.19 -3.07
N ASN A 88 -4.12 32.30 -3.04
CA ASN A 88 -4.50 33.50 -3.79
C ASN A 88 -4.13 33.25 -5.25
N GLN A 89 -5.08 32.80 -6.06
CA GLN A 89 -4.96 32.90 -7.51
C GLN A 89 -5.33 34.32 -7.93
N THR A 90 -4.33 35.06 -8.38
CA THR A 90 -4.53 36.20 -9.26
C THR A 90 -5.13 35.71 -10.57
N ASP A 91 -6.37 36.12 -10.76
CA ASP A 91 -7.13 36.13 -11.99
C ASP A 91 -6.30 36.72 -13.15
N LEU A 92 -6.03 35.88 -14.15
CA LEU A 92 -5.53 36.28 -15.46
C LEU A 92 -6.22 35.35 -16.48
N GLY A 93 -7.47 35.72 -16.77
CA GLY A 93 -8.29 35.06 -17.76
C GLY A 93 -7.72 35.10 -19.17
N GLY A 94 -8.15 34.11 -19.97
CA GLY A 94 -7.98 34.13 -21.41
C GLY A 94 -7.91 32.75 -22.06
N MET A 95 -9.08 32.15 -22.28
CA MET A 95 -9.41 31.25 -23.41
C MET A 95 -8.50 30.04 -23.66
N ILE A 96 -8.96 28.83 -23.31
CA ILE A 96 -9.37 27.78 -24.27
C ILE A 96 -10.38 26.87 -23.53
N ASP A 97 -11.66 26.95 -23.89
CA ASP A 97 -12.72 26.09 -23.34
C ASP A 97 -12.82 24.83 -24.20
N PHE A 98 -12.11 23.76 -23.81
CA PHE A 98 -12.38 22.41 -24.32
C PHE A 98 -13.49 21.79 -23.47
N GLY A 99 -14.72 22.14 -23.83
CA GLY A 99 -15.92 21.64 -23.19
C GLY A 99 -16.04 20.11 -23.25
N GLY A 100 -15.78 19.49 -22.11
CA GLY A 100 -16.08 18.10 -21.79
C GLY A 100 -16.12 17.97 -20.28
N ASN A 101 -17.32 18.05 -19.69
CA ASN A 101 -17.56 17.78 -18.26
C ASN A 101 -17.45 16.27 -18.01
N ASP A 102 -16.22 15.76 -18.09
CA ASP A 102 -15.83 14.49 -17.50
C ASP A 102 -14.90 14.87 -16.35
N ASP A 103 -15.32 14.63 -15.11
CA ASP A 103 -14.54 14.90 -13.89
C ASP A 103 -13.33 13.94 -13.75
N GLY A 104 -12.81 13.45 -14.88
CA GLY A 104 -11.58 12.68 -14.93
C GLY A 104 -10.42 13.59 -14.66
N ASP A 105 -9.85 13.49 -13.45
CA ASP A 105 -8.53 14.04 -13.14
C ASP A 105 -7.56 13.58 -14.24
N PHE A 106 -7.25 14.49 -15.17
CA PHE A 106 -6.27 14.24 -16.22
C PHE A 106 -4.91 14.22 -15.55
N ASP A 107 -4.47 13.03 -15.15
CA ASP A 107 -3.14 12.84 -14.60
C ASP A 107 -2.13 12.95 -15.74
N ALA A 108 -1.37 14.05 -15.74
CA ALA A 108 -0.34 14.31 -16.76
C ALA A 108 0.76 13.24 -16.77
N THR A 109 0.78 12.31 -15.81
CA THR A 109 1.72 11.20 -15.73
C THR A 109 1.42 10.02 -16.65
N ASP A 110 0.21 9.92 -17.22
CA ASP A 110 -0.18 8.83 -18.14
C ASP A 110 0.07 9.15 -19.63
N LEU A 111 0.61 10.32 -19.95
CA LEU A 111 0.95 10.68 -21.33
C LEU A 111 2.21 9.94 -21.79
N PRO A 112 2.24 9.35 -22.99
CA PRO A 112 3.47 8.81 -23.54
C PRO A 112 4.49 9.93 -23.74
N PRO A 113 5.80 9.63 -23.79
CA PRO A 113 6.85 10.66 -23.88
C PRO A 113 6.64 11.67 -25.01
N GLY A 114 6.10 11.24 -26.16
CA GLY A 114 5.74 12.13 -27.26
C GLY A 114 4.57 13.06 -26.93
N GLY A 115 3.57 12.58 -26.20
CA GLY A 115 2.46 13.40 -25.70
C GLY A 115 2.95 14.48 -24.74
N ILE A 116 3.84 14.11 -23.81
CA ILE A 116 4.50 15.06 -22.88
C ILE A 116 5.30 16.10 -23.66
N ALA A 117 6.10 15.67 -24.65
CA ALA A 117 6.92 16.58 -25.44
C ALA A 117 6.07 17.62 -26.19
N VAL A 118 4.96 17.21 -26.81
CA VAL A 118 4.03 18.12 -27.49
C VAL A 118 3.38 19.08 -26.49
N ALA A 119 2.91 18.60 -25.34
CA ALA A 119 2.31 19.43 -24.31
C ALA A 119 3.28 20.50 -23.79
N LEU A 120 4.55 20.14 -23.56
CA LEU A 120 5.61 21.04 -23.14
C LEU A 120 5.92 22.13 -24.18
N LEU A 121 6.01 21.76 -25.46
CA LEU A 121 6.27 22.70 -26.55
C LEU A 121 5.12 23.68 -26.75
N VAL A 122 3.88 23.18 -26.75
CA VAL A 122 2.69 24.03 -26.94
C VAL A 122 2.54 24.98 -25.76
N THR A 123 2.60 24.47 -24.53
CA THR A 123 2.44 25.30 -23.32
C THR A 123 3.58 26.31 -23.19
N GLY A 124 4.83 25.88 -23.39
CA GLY A 124 5.99 26.76 -23.38
C GLY A 124 5.93 27.83 -24.47
N GLY A 125 5.52 27.46 -25.69
CA GLY A 125 5.37 28.38 -26.82
C GLY A 125 4.29 29.43 -26.62
N ILE A 126 3.11 29.03 -26.12
CA ILE A 126 2.02 29.96 -25.78
C ILE A 126 2.50 30.95 -24.70
N PHE A 127 3.15 30.46 -23.64
CA PHE A 127 3.67 31.36 -22.60
C PHE A 127 4.74 32.33 -23.12
N LEU A 128 5.69 31.87 -23.93
CA LEU A 128 6.70 32.74 -24.54
C LEU A 128 6.07 33.81 -25.42
N GLN A 129 5.00 33.46 -26.16
CA GLN A 129 4.27 34.40 -27.00
C GLN A 129 3.52 35.44 -26.18
N THR A 130 2.92 35.07 -25.04
CA THR A 130 2.12 35.99 -24.22
C THR A 130 2.97 36.88 -23.32
N THR A 131 4.11 36.40 -22.79
CA THR A 131 4.96 37.20 -21.89
C THR A 131 5.90 38.16 -22.61
N GLY A 132 6.12 37.96 -23.91
CA GLY A 132 7.13 38.69 -24.69
C GLY A 132 8.57 38.29 -24.33
N PHE A 133 9.55 38.90 -25.00
CA PHE A 133 10.97 38.60 -24.81
C PHE A 133 11.55 39.40 -23.63
N ALA A 134 11.52 38.80 -22.44
CA ALA A 134 12.09 39.36 -21.22
C ALA A 134 13.05 38.34 -20.57
N PRO A 135 14.32 38.25 -21.01
CA PRO A 135 15.21 37.13 -20.68
C PRO A 135 15.51 36.94 -19.19
N ASN A 136 15.31 37.98 -18.39
CA ASN A 136 15.55 37.95 -16.94
C ASN A 136 14.26 37.72 -16.12
N SER A 137 13.09 37.58 -16.76
CA SER A 137 11.85 37.33 -16.02
C SER A 137 11.76 35.85 -15.62
N PRO A 138 11.35 35.54 -14.38
CA PRO A 138 11.16 34.14 -13.96
C PRO A 138 10.19 33.37 -14.84
N THR A 139 9.16 34.04 -15.36
CA THR A 139 8.15 33.46 -16.27
C THR A 139 8.74 33.10 -17.63
N PHE A 140 9.61 33.94 -18.19
CA PHE A 140 10.33 33.64 -19.43
C PHE A 140 11.29 32.46 -19.23
N LEU A 141 12.03 32.43 -18.12
CA LEU A 141 12.95 31.31 -17.83
C LEU A 141 12.20 29.98 -17.68
N PHE A 142 11.08 29.97 -16.95
CA PHE A 142 10.28 28.77 -16.78
C PHE A 142 9.69 28.26 -18.11
N SER A 143 9.12 29.16 -18.91
CA SER A 143 8.56 28.81 -20.23
C SER A 143 9.64 28.35 -21.22
N ALA A 144 10.82 28.97 -21.20
CA ALA A 144 11.97 28.52 -21.97
C ALA A 144 12.43 27.11 -21.55
N VAL A 145 12.48 26.80 -20.25
CA VAL A 145 12.83 25.47 -19.74
C VAL A 145 11.81 24.42 -20.20
N LEU A 146 10.50 24.71 -20.13
CA LEU A 146 9.48 23.79 -20.62
C LEU A 146 9.64 23.50 -22.12
N ALA A 147 9.80 24.55 -22.93
CA ALA A 147 10.00 24.40 -24.36
C ALA A 147 11.27 23.59 -24.68
N LEU A 148 12.38 23.88 -24.00
CA LEU A 148 13.63 23.14 -24.15
C LEU A 148 13.50 21.67 -23.71
N GLY A 149 12.71 21.39 -22.67
CA GLY A 149 12.40 20.02 -22.25
C GLY A 149 11.71 19.22 -23.36
N GLY A 150 10.70 19.81 -24.02
CA GLY A 150 10.04 19.18 -25.17
C GLY A 150 10.99 18.95 -26.36
N VAL A 151 11.86 19.93 -26.67
CA VAL A 151 12.89 19.77 -27.72
C VAL A 151 13.87 18.65 -27.38
N ALA A 152 14.28 18.54 -26.11
CA ALA A 152 15.23 17.51 -25.67
C ALA A 152 14.67 16.09 -25.87
N ILE A 153 13.37 15.87 -25.60
CA ILE A 153 12.71 14.58 -25.83
C ILE A 153 12.74 14.20 -27.33
N PHE A 154 12.40 15.15 -28.22
CA PHE A 154 12.48 14.90 -29.66
C PHE A 154 13.92 14.72 -30.17
N ALA A 155 14.88 15.46 -29.61
CA ALA A 155 16.29 15.28 -29.94
C ALA A 155 16.76 13.88 -29.55
N TRP A 156 16.33 13.36 -28.39
CA TRP A 156 16.59 11.99 -27.97
C TRP A 156 15.94 10.97 -28.91
N ALA A 157 14.68 11.16 -29.29
CA ALA A 157 14.01 10.31 -30.27
C ALA A 157 14.73 10.33 -31.64
N ALA A 158 15.30 11.47 -32.05
CA ALA A 158 16.11 11.57 -33.27
C ALA A 158 17.46 10.82 -33.15
N VAL A 159 18.03 10.71 -31.95
CA VAL A 159 19.18 9.85 -31.68
C VAL A 159 18.80 8.38 -31.84
N ILE A 160 17.70 7.94 -31.22
CA ILE A 160 17.17 6.56 -31.35
C ILE A 160 16.89 6.23 -32.82
N TYR A 161 16.27 7.15 -33.56
CA TYR A 161 16.02 6.99 -34.98
C TYR A 161 17.29 6.69 -35.79
N LYS A 162 18.41 7.35 -35.46
CA LYS A 162 19.69 7.14 -36.13
C LYS A 162 20.35 5.82 -35.77
N THR A 163 20.18 5.34 -34.53
CA THR A 163 20.86 4.13 -34.04
C THR A 163 20.07 2.86 -34.31
N GLU A 164 18.75 2.90 -34.16
CA GLU A 164 17.88 1.73 -34.09
C GLU A 164 16.75 1.75 -35.13
N GLY A 165 16.47 2.92 -35.73
CA GLY A 165 15.51 3.08 -36.81
C GLY A 165 14.17 3.68 -36.38
N TRP A 166 13.24 3.80 -37.32
CA TRP A 166 11.97 4.51 -37.13
C TRP A 166 10.99 3.80 -36.19
N SER A 167 11.00 2.46 -36.14
CA SER A 167 10.08 1.69 -35.29
C SER A 167 10.32 1.96 -33.80
N GLU A 168 11.57 1.88 -33.36
CA GLU A 168 11.95 2.09 -31.95
C GLU A 168 11.76 3.55 -31.52
N ALA A 169 12.07 4.51 -32.41
CA ALA A 169 11.85 5.93 -32.13
C ALA A 169 10.35 6.26 -31.97
N PHE A 170 9.49 5.64 -32.78
CA PHE A 170 8.04 5.80 -32.67
C PHE A 170 7.49 5.10 -31.43
N GLU A 171 7.98 3.89 -31.11
CA GLU A 171 7.63 3.19 -29.90
C GLU A 171 7.99 4.03 -28.67
N PHE A 172 9.19 4.62 -28.59
CA PHE A 172 9.54 5.53 -27.49
C PHE A 172 8.59 6.73 -27.36
N LEU A 173 8.14 7.32 -28.47
CA LEU A 173 7.27 8.50 -28.43
C LEU A 173 5.80 8.16 -28.11
N VAL A 174 5.34 6.96 -28.44
CA VAL A 174 3.92 6.58 -28.34
C VAL A 174 3.67 5.55 -27.24
N ALA A 175 4.69 4.83 -26.78
CA ALA A 175 4.58 3.87 -25.71
C ALA A 175 4.19 4.61 -24.42
N VAL A 176 2.99 4.31 -23.95
CA VAL A 176 2.58 4.57 -22.58
C VAL A 176 3.32 3.53 -21.75
N ASP A 177 4.21 3.99 -20.86
CA ASP A 177 4.95 3.09 -20.00
C ASP A 177 3.99 2.49 -18.96
N GLU A 178 3.43 1.32 -19.28
CA GLU A 178 2.54 0.56 -18.39
C GLU A 178 3.23 0.19 -17.04
N ASN A 179 4.54 0.46 -16.88
CA ASN A 179 5.25 0.24 -15.63
C ASN A 179 5.37 1.48 -14.72
N SER A 180 4.99 2.68 -15.17
CA SER A 180 5.08 3.91 -14.37
C SER A 180 3.94 4.04 -13.33
N SER A 181 2.78 3.43 -13.60
CA SER A 181 1.59 3.48 -12.73
C SER A 181 1.56 2.32 -11.71
N GLN A 182 2.65 2.11 -10.97
CA GLN A 182 2.64 1.31 -9.73
C GLN A 182 2.75 2.19 -8.48
N ASP A 183 1.88 3.20 -8.38
CA ASP A 183 1.35 3.58 -7.07
C ASP A 183 -0.17 3.76 -7.17
N SER A 184 -0.88 3.19 -6.20
CA SER A 184 -2.33 3.23 -6.01
C SER A 184 -3.24 2.58 -7.08
N THR A 185 -3.42 1.25 -7.00
CA THR A 185 -4.74 0.53 -6.93
C THR A 185 -4.73 -0.89 -7.49
N ASN A 186 -3.63 -1.36 -8.11
CA ASN A 186 -3.53 -2.78 -8.42
C ASN A 186 -3.28 -3.56 -7.12
N GLN A 187 -4.36 -4.02 -6.48
CA GLN A 187 -4.32 -4.96 -5.37
C GLN A 187 -3.50 -6.19 -5.82
N LYS A 188 -2.18 -6.17 -5.58
CA LYS A 188 -1.33 -7.35 -5.67
C LYS A 188 -2.02 -8.42 -4.84
N LYS A 189 -2.65 -9.39 -5.50
CA LYS A 189 -3.37 -10.49 -4.85
C LYS A 189 -2.41 -11.08 -3.84
N ARG A 190 -2.73 -10.89 -2.55
CA ARG A 190 -1.91 -11.42 -1.46
C ARG A 190 -1.78 -12.91 -1.69
N THR A 191 -0.55 -13.41 -1.80
CA THR A 191 -0.34 -14.85 -1.95
C THR A 191 -1.06 -15.55 -0.79
N PRO A 192 -1.83 -16.63 -1.03
CA PRO A 192 -2.43 -17.38 0.07
C PRO A 192 -1.34 -17.92 1.00
N PRO A 193 -1.67 -18.26 2.25
CA PRO A 193 -0.71 -18.89 3.16
C PRO A 193 -0.09 -20.13 2.49
N ALA A 194 1.16 -20.44 2.82
CA ALA A 194 1.80 -21.65 2.29
C ALA A 194 0.96 -22.88 2.71
N PRO A 195 0.65 -23.80 1.76
CA PRO A 195 -0.14 -24.98 2.06
C PRO A 195 0.56 -25.84 3.11
N GLU A 196 -0.24 -26.49 3.97
CA GLU A 196 0.27 -27.24 5.12
C GLU A 196 1.25 -28.35 4.72
N LYS A 197 0.96 -29.06 3.61
CA LYS A 197 1.87 -30.06 3.03
C LYS A 197 3.27 -29.49 2.73
N LEU A 198 3.34 -28.27 2.20
CA LEU A 198 4.61 -27.60 1.90
C LEU A 198 5.32 -27.18 3.19
N LYS A 199 4.58 -26.71 4.19
CA LYS A 199 5.16 -26.36 5.50
C LYS A 199 5.79 -27.58 6.17
N ASN A 200 5.06 -28.69 6.23
CA ASN A 200 5.54 -29.93 6.85
C ASN A 200 6.76 -30.47 6.09
N LYS A 201 6.75 -30.45 4.75
CA LYS A 201 7.92 -30.82 3.94
C LYS A 201 9.15 -29.95 4.25
N LEU A 202 8.98 -28.64 4.44
CA LEU A 202 10.10 -27.78 4.80
C LEU A 202 10.59 -28.03 6.23
N ILE A 203 9.67 -28.20 7.19
CA ILE A 203 10.00 -28.38 8.60
C ILE A 203 10.68 -29.73 8.85
N PHE A 204 10.10 -30.83 8.34
CA PHE A 204 10.58 -32.18 8.63
C PHE A 204 11.64 -32.65 7.64
N ASP A 205 11.45 -32.45 6.33
CA ASP A 205 12.35 -33.05 5.33
C ASP A 205 13.59 -32.19 5.05
N ARG A 206 13.44 -30.85 5.07
CA ARG A 206 14.54 -29.93 4.73
C ARG A 206 15.29 -29.44 5.96
N ALA A 207 14.54 -28.96 6.94
CA ALA A 207 15.11 -28.31 8.11
C ALA A 207 15.32 -29.28 9.28
N SER A 208 14.76 -30.50 9.23
CA SER A 208 14.85 -31.51 10.29
C SER A 208 14.51 -30.94 11.69
N GLN A 209 13.47 -30.11 11.77
CA GLN A 209 13.05 -29.36 12.96
C GLN A 209 14.12 -28.40 13.56
N GLN A 210 15.04 -27.92 12.73
CA GLN A 210 16.05 -26.93 13.12
C GLN A 210 15.77 -25.58 12.47
N CYS A 211 16.16 -24.51 13.15
CA CYS A 211 16.12 -23.16 12.59
C CYS A 211 17.20 -23.03 11.51
N GLU A 212 16.84 -22.68 10.27
CA GLU A 212 17.81 -22.51 9.18
C GLU A 212 18.72 -21.27 9.35
N TRP A 213 18.41 -20.41 10.33
CA TRP A 213 19.19 -19.21 10.64
C TRP A 213 20.19 -19.42 11.77
N CYS A 214 19.73 -19.85 12.96
CA CYS A 214 20.58 -20.05 14.14
C CYS A 214 21.00 -21.51 14.37
N GLU A 215 20.48 -22.45 13.58
CA GLU A 215 20.84 -23.88 13.59
C GLU A 215 20.47 -24.62 14.89
N GLU A 216 19.65 -24.00 15.74
CA GLU A 216 19.09 -24.63 16.95
C GLU A 216 17.83 -25.45 16.62
N SER A 217 17.71 -26.63 17.25
CA SER A 217 16.52 -27.49 17.21
C SER A 217 15.37 -26.89 18.01
N PHE A 218 14.15 -26.95 17.47
CA PHE A 218 12.94 -26.45 18.12
C PHE A 218 11.74 -27.38 17.84
N ASP A 219 10.85 -27.53 18.82
CA ASP A 219 9.66 -28.37 18.69
C ASP A 219 8.63 -27.78 17.70
N HIS A 220 8.54 -26.44 17.65
CA HIS A 220 7.56 -25.71 16.84
C HIS A 220 8.21 -24.62 15.97
N PRO A 221 8.98 -25.00 14.94
CA PRO A 221 9.55 -24.03 14.00
C PRO A 221 8.48 -23.51 13.03
N HIS A 222 8.60 -22.26 12.62
CA HIS A 222 7.66 -21.57 11.73
C HIS A 222 8.27 -21.33 10.36
N VAL A 223 7.43 -21.36 9.31
CA VAL A 223 7.86 -21.05 7.94
C VAL A 223 7.62 -19.58 7.64
N HIS A 224 8.69 -18.85 7.35
CA HIS A 224 8.69 -17.43 7.02
C HIS A 224 8.87 -17.21 5.50
N HIS A 225 8.16 -16.22 4.96
CA HIS A 225 8.29 -15.77 3.57
C HIS A 225 9.38 -14.69 3.44
N ILE A 226 10.48 -14.99 2.74
CA ILE A 226 11.59 -14.04 2.56
C ILE A 226 11.14 -12.79 1.79
N GLN A 227 10.43 -12.98 0.68
CA GLN A 227 9.60 -11.94 0.07
C GLN A 227 8.20 -12.06 0.67
N PRO A 228 7.71 -11.04 1.39
CA PRO A 228 6.43 -11.08 2.07
C PRO A 228 5.24 -11.36 1.13
N ARG A 229 4.21 -12.01 1.67
CA ARG A 229 2.94 -12.27 0.95
C ARG A 229 2.25 -10.98 0.49
N ARG A 230 2.39 -9.89 1.25
CA ARG A 230 1.86 -8.56 0.90
C ARG A 230 2.52 -7.96 -0.36
N GLU A 231 3.72 -8.40 -0.68
CA GLU A 231 4.50 -7.98 -1.85
C GLU A 231 4.38 -9.00 -3.01
N GLY A 232 3.47 -9.98 -2.92
CA GLY A 232 3.30 -11.03 -3.92
C GLY A 232 4.35 -12.15 -3.84
N GLY A 233 5.03 -12.31 -2.69
CA GLY A 233 6.02 -13.35 -2.51
C GLY A 233 5.47 -14.76 -2.75
N PRO A 234 6.11 -15.59 -3.59
CA PRO A 234 5.55 -16.89 -3.99
C PRO A 234 5.69 -17.95 -2.88
N ASN A 235 4.80 -18.94 -2.87
CA ASN A 235 4.88 -20.15 -2.03
C ASN A 235 5.86 -21.18 -2.63
N LYS A 236 7.09 -20.76 -2.91
CA LYS A 236 8.15 -21.62 -3.47
C LYS A 236 9.22 -21.91 -2.40
N PRO A 237 9.82 -23.10 -2.35
CA PRO A 237 10.86 -23.43 -1.35
C PRO A 237 12.04 -22.46 -1.31
N ASN A 238 12.35 -21.79 -2.42
CA ASN A 238 13.43 -20.78 -2.49
C ASN A 238 13.07 -19.43 -1.86
N ASN A 239 11.78 -19.18 -1.58
CA ASN A 239 11.26 -17.99 -0.92
C ASN A 239 10.78 -18.27 0.52
N LEU A 240 10.89 -19.53 0.96
CA LEU A 240 10.45 -19.98 2.28
C LEU A 240 11.67 -20.43 3.09
N ILE A 241 11.69 -20.03 4.36
CA ILE A 241 12.74 -20.41 5.31
C ILE A 241 12.11 -20.81 6.64
N VAL A 242 12.62 -21.87 7.25
CA VAL A 242 12.19 -22.40 8.56
C VAL A 242 12.99 -21.70 9.65
N LEU A 243 12.29 -21.05 10.58
CA LEU A 243 12.87 -20.25 11.66
C LEU A 243 12.27 -20.62 13.02
N CYS A 244 13.06 -20.52 14.08
CA CYS A 244 12.53 -20.52 15.45
C CYS A 244 11.74 -19.21 15.72
N PRO A 245 10.86 -19.17 16.75
CA PRO A 245 10.05 -17.99 17.05
C PRO A 245 10.87 -16.69 17.20
N ASN A 246 12.03 -16.77 17.85
CA ASN A 246 12.92 -15.62 18.04
C ASN A 246 13.51 -15.10 16.72
N CYS A 247 13.92 -15.99 15.81
CA CYS A 247 14.47 -15.59 14.51
C CYS A 247 13.36 -15.14 13.55
N HIS A 248 12.17 -15.72 13.66
CA HIS A 248 11.00 -15.30 12.90
C HIS A 248 10.63 -13.84 13.20
N GLU A 249 10.56 -13.47 14.48
CA GLU A 249 10.27 -12.10 14.89
C GLU A 249 11.34 -11.11 14.42
N LYS A 250 12.62 -11.49 14.48
CA LYS A 250 13.73 -10.68 13.95
C LYS A 250 13.63 -10.51 12.43
N ALA A 251 13.18 -11.52 11.70
CA ALA A 251 12.97 -11.44 10.26
C ALA A 251 11.78 -10.54 9.92
N ASP A 252 10.66 -10.64 10.64
CA ASP A 252 9.47 -9.80 10.45
C ASP A 252 9.76 -8.31 10.70
N ARG A 253 10.62 -8.01 11.69
CA ARG A 253 11.08 -6.65 12.01
C ARG A 253 12.24 -6.17 11.13
N GLU A 254 12.58 -6.92 10.08
CA GLU A 254 13.68 -6.63 9.16
C GLU A 254 15.06 -6.49 9.82
N SER A 255 15.22 -6.98 11.06
CA SER A 255 16.51 -7.04 11.76
C SER A 255 17.46 -8.07 11.14
N ILE A 256 16.90 -9.04 10.41
CA ILE A 256 17.66 -9.93 9.53
C ILE A 256 17.35 -9.54 8.08
N PRO A 257 18.34 -9.04 7.30
CA PRO A 257 18.08 -8.60 5.94
C PRO A 257 17.71 -9.77 5.03
N ARG A 258 16.69 -9.56 4.18
CA ARG A 258 16.13 -10.57 3.27
C ARG A 258 17.18 -11.20 2.34
N SER A 259 18.19 -10.42 1.94
CA SER A 259 19.33 -10.90 1.14
C SER A 259 20.13 -12.00 1.85
N LYS A 260 20.32 -11.90 3.18
CA LYS A 260 21.00 -12.93 3.97
C LYS A 260 20.15 -14.18 4.12
N LEU A 261 18.85 -14.05 4.36
CA LEU A 261 17.92 -15.19 4.39
C LEU A 261 17.93 -15.95 3.06
N LYS A 262 17.85 -15.22 1.93
CA LYS A 262 17.91 -15.80 0.58
C LYS A 262 19.23 -16.50 0.31
N ALA A 263 20.35 -15.92 0.77
CA ALA A 263 21.66 -16.55 0.65
C ALA A 263 21.76 -17.85 1.44
N LYS A 264 21.21 -17.90 2.67
CA LYS A 264 21.13 -19.12 3.49
C LYS A 264 20.31 -20.21 2.78
N VAL A 265 19.11 -19.88 2.29
CA VAL A 265 18.26 -20.82 1.53
C VAL A 265 18.96 -21.36 0.28
N LYS A 266 19.68 -20.51 -0.47
CA LYS A 266 20.38 -20.93 -1.69
C LYS A 266 21.53 -21.91 -1.43
N ARG A 267 22.13 -21.88 -0.23
CA ARG A 267 23.22 -22.78 0.16
C ARG A 267 22.74 -24.17 0.57
N GLN A 268 21.44 -24.33 0.81
CA GLN A 268 20.90 -25.62 1.22
C GLN A 268 20.79 -26.58 0.03
N PRO A 269 20.94 -27.90 0.27
CA PRO A 269 20.74 -28.90 -0.76
C PRO A 269 19.32 -28.77 -1.32
N LYS A 270 19.19 -28.77 -2.65
CA LYS A 270 17.88 -28.71 -3.31
C LYS A 270 17.12 -29.98 -2.95
N ILE A 271 15.95 -29.84 -2.33
CA ILE A 271 15.02 -30.97 -2.16
C ILE A 271 14.65 -31.45 -3.57
N SER A 272 15.03 -32.67 -3.93
CA SER A 272 14.56 -33.30 -5.16
C SER A 272 13.04 -33.42 -5.06
N SER A 273 12.34 -32.74 -5.97
CA SER A 273 10.90 -32.87 -6.14
C SER A 273 10.60 -34.24 -6.76
N SER A 274 10.43 -35.25 -5.90
CA SER A 274 9.75 -36.50 -6.23
C SER A 274 8.25 -36.28 -6.32
#